data_AF-A0A6A9TCA8-F1
#
_entry.id   AF-A0A6A9TCA8-F1
#
_cell.length_a   1.000
_cell.length_b   1.000
_cell.length_c   1.000
_cell.angle_alpha   90.00
_cell.angle_beta   90.00
_cell.angle_gamma   90.00
#
_symmetry.space_group_name_H-M   'P 1'
#
loop_
_entity.id
_entity.type
_entity.pdbx_description
1 polymer ?
#
loop_
_entity_poly.entity_id
_entity_poly.type
_entity_poly.pdbx_seq_one_letter_code
_entity_poly.pdbx_strand_id
1 'polypeptide(L)' 'MIKPNVAVVIPTCNRNSKSQRVVDSVLRQTYENRRLYVINRTKR' A
#
# COMPACT_ATOMS: atom_id res chain seq x y z
N MET A 1 -17.90 -15.24 11.70
CA MET A 1 -16.62 -14.67 12.20
C MET A 1 -16.42 -13.30 11.55
N ILE A 2 -16.21 -12.24 12.32
CA ILE A 2 -15.97 -10.90 11.77
C ILE A 2 -14.48 -10.81 11.41
N LYS A 3 -14.15 -10.59 10.14
CA LYS A 3 -12.78 -10.34 9.68
C LYS A 3 -12.46 -8.84 9.89
N PRO A 4 -11.41 -8.45 10.64
CA PRO A 4 -11.07 -7.03 10.84
C PRO A 4 -10.72 -6.33 9.53
N ASN A 5 -11.07 -5.05 9.39
CA ASN A 5 -10.64 -4.26 8.24
C ASN A 5 -9.21 -3.76 8.48
N VAL A 6 -8.30 -4.07 7.56
CA VAL A 6 -6.87 -3.71 7.67
C VAL A 6 -6.54 -2.61 6.67
N ALA A 7 -6.03 -1.48 7.14
CA ALA A 7 -5.52 -0.41 6.26
C ALA A 7 -3.99 -0.50 6.14
N VAL A 8 -3.50 -0.52 4.89
CA VAL A 8 -2.08 -0.48 4.56
C VAL A 8 -1.77 0.90 3.97
N VAL A 9 -0.82 1.63 4.59
CA VAL A 9 -0.42 2.97 4.15
C VAL A 9 1.03 2.93 3.69
N ILE A 10 1.25 3.28 2.42
CA ILE A 10 2.59 3.36 1.81
C ILE A 10 2.91 4.83 1.53
N PRO A 11 3.69 5.50 2.39
CA PRO A 11 4.24 6.81 2.06
C PRO A 11 5.35 6.66 1.01
N THR A 12 5.32 7.47 -0.03
CA THR A 12 6.33 7.50 -1.09
C THR A 12 6.87 8.92 -1.27
N CYS A 13 8.15 9.04 -1.63
CA CYS A 13 8.78 10.32 -1.97
C CYS A 13 9.47 10.14 -3.32
N ASN A 14 8.85 10.58 -4.43
CA ASN A 14 9.38 10.63 -5.81
C ASN A 14 10.31 9.47 -6.25
N ARG A 15 10.09 8.23 -5.76
CA ARG A 15 10.85 7.04 -6.16
C ARG A 15 9.95 6.09 -6.94
N ASN A 16 9.64 6.49 -8.17
CA ASN A 16 8.69 5.80 -9.05
C ASN A 16 9.05 4.31 -9.28
N SER A 17 10.32 3.93 -9.22
CA SER A 17 10.76 2.55 -9.51
C SER A 17 10.61 1.56 -8.34
N LYS A 18 10.63 2.01 -7.08
CA LYS A 18 10.55 1.10 -5.91
C LYS A 18 9.14 0.92 -5.39
N SER A 19 8.21 1.82 -5.71
CA SER A 19 6.83 1.77 -5.21
C SER A 19 6.00 0.66 -5.84
N GLN A 20 6.25 0.29 -7.10
CA GLN A 20 5.49 -0.77 -7.79
C GLN A 20 5.65 -2.13 -7.11
N ARG A 21 6.88 -2.55 -6.81
CA ARG A 21 7.14 -3.84 -6.14
C ARG A 21 6.48 -3.94 -4.76
N VAL A 22 6.39 -2.82 -4.03
CA VAL A 22 5.75 -2.79 -2.70
C VAL A 22 4.22 -2.89 -2.87
N VAL A 23 3.65 -2.18 -3.84
CA VAL A 23 2.22 -2.28 -4.17
C VAL A 23 1.87 -3.72 -4.59
N ASP A 24 2.64 -4.33 -5.48
CA ASP A 24 2.44 -5.72 -5.91
C ASP A 24 2.52 -6.70 -4.74
N SER A 25 3.47 -6.49 -3.82
CA SER A 25 3.59 -7.29 -2.61
C SER A 25 2.33 -7.20 -1.73
N VAL A 26 1.74 -6.01 -1.58
CA VAL A 26 0.51 -5.82 -0.81
C VAL A 26 -0.70 -6.39 -1.55
N LEU A 27 -0.75 -6.31 -2.87
CA LEU A 27 -1.83 -6.88 -3.69
C LEU A 27 -1.82 -8.42 -3.71
N ARG A 28 -0.68 -9.06 -3.45
CA ARG A 28 -0.57 -10.53 -3.37
C ARG A 28 -0.76 -11.12 -1.97
N GLN A 29 -1.04 -10.31 -0.95
CA GLN A 29 -1.28 -10.81 0.40
C GLN A 29 -2.56 -11.67 0.47
N THR A 30 -2.52 -12.72 1.30
CA THR A 30 -3.62 -13.68 1.51
C THR A 30 -4.81 -13.08 2.28
N TYR A 31 -4.64 -11.92 2.91
CA TYR A 31 -5.68 -11.30 3.73
C TYR A 31 -6.60 -10.36 2.93
N GLU A 32 -7.80 -10.81 2.60
CA GLU A 32 -8.71 -10.13 1.65
C GLU A 32 -9.31 -8.82 2.16
N ASN A 33 -9.59 -8.68 3.45
CA ASN A 33 -10.29 -7.50 4.00
C ASN A 33 -9.33 -6.33 4.25
N ARG A 34 -8.69 -5.84 3.19
CA ARG A 34 -7.69 -4.79 3.27
C ARG A 34 -7.95 -3.61 2.34
N ARG A 35 -7.53 -2.42 2.77
CA ARG A 35 -7.52 -1.18 1.98
C ARG A 35 -6.08 -0.70 1.84
N LEU A 36 -5.66 -0.33 0.64
CA LEU A 36 -4.32 0.19 0.36
C LEU A 36 -4.39 1.68 0.02
N TYR A 37 -3.57 2.49 0.69
CA TYR A 37 -3.42 3.91 0.45
C TYR A 37 -1.95 4.23 0.11
N VAL A 38 -1.71 4.79 -1.08
CA VAL A 38 -0.38 5.24 -1.51
C VAL A 38 -0.34 6.76 -1.42
N ILE A 39 0.51 7.31 -0.54
CA ILE A 39 0.61 8.74 -0.29
C ILE A 39 1.92 9.25 -0.87
N ASN A 40 1.86 9.97 -1.99
CA ASN A 40 3.05 10.60 -2.57
C ASN A 40 3.31 11.96 -1.91
N ARG A 41 4.43 12.08 -1.21
CA ARG A 41 4.98 13.36 -0.76
C ARG A 41 5.97 13.88 -1.80
N THR A 42 5.45 14.67 -2.73
CA THR A 42 6.26 15.54 -3.58
C THR A 42 6.66 16.77 -2.75
N LYS A 43 7.97 16.95 -2.47
CA LYS A 43 8.47 18.24 -2.00
C LYS A 43 8.47 19.19 -3.21
N ARG A 44 7.65 20.25 -3.15
CA ARG A 44 7.77 21.42 -4.02
C ARG A 44 9.04 22.19 -3.67
#